data_AF-A0A1Y0GZP3-F1
#
_entry.id   AF-A0A1Y0GZP3-F1
#
_cell.length_a   1.000
_cell.length_b   1.000
_cell.length_c   1.000
_cell.angle_alpha   90.00
_cell.angle_beta   90.00
_cell.angle_gamma   90.00
#
_symmetry.space_group_name_H-M   'P 1'
#
loop_
_entity.id
_entity.type
_entity.pdbx_description
1 polymer ?
#
loop_
_entity_poly.entity_id
_entity_poly.type
_entity_poly.pdbx_seq_one_letter_code
_entity_poly.pdbx_strand_id
1 'polypeptide(L)'
;MELAEPIEYVEFLAPYPAETQLLARGLRNRLVELLPPCIETVWDATNAVGVAYGFTEKNRDHFIHLPAYTKYVNIGFSDGASLDDPEGLLKGTGARIRHIRLNHVEDLETPAILDLIRQAVGMARFNNASVEARTIVRVMEGPKRRPRN
;
A
#
# COMPACT_ATOMS: atom_id res chain seq x y z
N MET A 1 -0.15 2.83 -14.31
CA MET A 1 -0.53 4.26 -14.50
C MET A 1 0.71 5.14 -14.31
N GLU A 2 0.70 6.39 -14.75
CA GLU A 2 1.80 7.33 -14.47
C GLU A 2 1.44 8.21 -13.27
N LEU A 3 2.06 7.95 -12.11
CA LEU A 3 2.03 8.83 -10.95
C LEU A 3 3.46 9.19 -10.55
N ALA A 4 3.79 10.47 -10.62
CA ALA A 4 5.05 10.98 -10.11
C ALA A 4 5.23 10.61 -8.62
N GLU A 5 6.48 10.46 -8.18
CA GLU A 5 6.75 10.25 -6.77
C GLU A 5 6.46 11.54 -5.97
N PRO A 6 5.59 11.49 -4.96
CA PRO A 6 5.24 12.67 -4.17
C PRO A 6 6.40 13.05 -3.26
N ILE A 7 6.79 14.34 -3.24
CA ILE A 7 7.86 14.84 -2.37
C ILE A 7 7.56 14.54 -0.90
N GLU A 8 6.29 14.63 -0.51
CA GLU A 8 5.83 14.37 0.86
C GLU A 8 6.07 12.92 1.27
N TYR A 9 5.96 11.96 0.34
CA TYR A 9 6.23 10.56 0.67
C TYR A 9 7.71 10.36 1.03
N VAL A 10 8.61 11.03 0.31
CA VAL A 10 10.05 11.01 0.59
C VAL A 10 10.34 11.68 1.95
N GLU A 11 9.76 12.85 2.20
CA GLU A 11 9.93 13.58 3.46
C GLU A 11 9.40 12.80 4.66
N PHE A 12 8.23 12.16 4.53
CA PHE A 12 7.65 11.36 5.61
C PHE A 12 8.48 10.12 5.92
N LEU A 13 9.09 9.50 4.90
CA LEU A 13 9.98 8.36 5.05
C LEU A 13 11.37 8.73 5.61
N ALA A 14 11.77 10.00 5.62
CA ALA A 14 13.10 10.43 6.06
C ALA A 14 13.56 9.89 7.43
N PRO A 15 12.70 9.71 8.45
CA PRO A 15 13.09 9.11 9.74
C PRO A 15 13.30 7.59 9.72
N TYR A 16 12.97 6.90 8.62
CA TYR A 16 13.14 5.46 8.50
C TYR A 16 14.56 5.11 8.02
N PRO A 17 15.09 3.89 8.29
CA PRO A 17 16.37 3.47 7.73
C PRO A 17 16.39 3.54 6.19
N ALA A 18 17.53 3.91 5.61
CA ALA A 18 17.66 4.11 4.17
C ALA A 18 17.16 2.92 3.34
N GLU A 19 17.46 1.68 3.78
CA GLU A 19 16.97 0.45 3.13
C GLU A 19 15.43 0.37 3.11
N THR A 20 14.77 0.76 4.20
CA THR A 20 13.30 0.80 4.26
C THR A 20 12.74 1.89 3.35
N GLN A 21 13.39 3.05 3.30
CA GLN A 21 12.99 4.12 2.38
C GLN A 21 13.06 3.64 0.93
N LEU A 22 14.17 3.02 0.54
CA LEU A 22 14.36 2.48 -0.81
C LEU A 22 13.34 1.39 -1.14
N LEU A 23 13.11 0.45 -0.21
CA LEU A 23 12.13 -0.62 -0.38
C LEU A 23 10.71 -0.06 -0.54
N ALA A 24 10.29 0.86 0.33
CA ALA A 24 8.95 1.46 0.30
C ALA A 24 8.68 2.26 -0.98
N ARG A 25 9.70 2.97 -1.49
CA ARG A 25 9.64 3.73 -2.75
C ARG A 25 9.62 2.80 -3.97
N GLY A 26 10.47 1.77 -3.99
CA GLY A 26 10.50 0.77 -5.05
C GLY A 26 9.18 -0.01 -5.17
N LEU A 27 8.64 -0.46 -4.03
CA LEU A 27 7.35 -1.14 -3.96
C LEU A 27 6.19 -0.26 -4.42
N ARG A 28 6.20 1.03 -4.05
CA ARG A 28 5.20 2.00 -4.55
C ARG A 28 5.26 2.08 -6.07
N ASN A 29 6.44 2.34 -6.64
CA ASN A 29 6.59 2.48 -8.09
C ASN A 29 6.13 1.22 -8.82
N ARG A 30 6.46 0.04 -8.29
CA ARG A 30 5.99 -1.22 -8.86
C ARG A 30 4.47 -1.37 -8.80
N LEU A 31 3.83 -1.00 -7.69
CA LEU A 31 2.36 -0.99 -7.61
C LEU A 31 1.73 0.00 -8.59
N VAL A 32 2.31 1.18 -8.77
CA VAL A 32 1.84 2.18 -9.74
C VAL A 32 1.84 1.62 -11.17
N GLU A 33 2.80 0.75 -11.52
CA GLU A 33 2.82 0.05 -12.81
C GLU A 33 1.77 -1.06 -12.91
N LEU A 34 1.57 -1.84 -11.84
CA LEU A 34 0.69 -3.01 -11.82
C LEU A 34 -0.80 -2.65 -11.72
N LEU A 35 -1.12 -1.56 -11.03
CA LEU A 35 -2.50 -1.20 -10.72
C LEU A 35 -3.18 -0.49 -11.90
N PRO A 36 -4.51 -0.70 -12.07
CA PRO A 36 -5.29 0.13 -12.96
C PRO A 36 -5.29 1.59 -12.49
N PRO A 37 -5.69 2.55 -13.34
CA PRO A 37 -5.88 3.94 -12.92
C PRO A 37 -6.71 4.03 -11.64
N CYS A 38 -6.12 4.60 -10.60
CA CYS A 38 -6.74 4.74 -9.29
C CYS A 38 -6.15 5.94 -8.53
N ILE A 39 -6.76 6.31 -7.42
CA ILE A 39 -6.27 7.37 -6.54
C ILE A 39 -5.26 6.76 -5.58
N GLU A 40 -4.07 7.36 -5.53
CA GLU A 40 -3.08 7.12 -4.48
C GLU A 40 -3.30 8.09 -3.33
N THR A 41 -3.30 7.58 -2.10
CA THR A 41 -3.29 8.40 -0.89
C THR A 41 -2.00 8.18 -0.12
N VAL A 42 -1.16 9.22 -0.03
CA VAL A 42 0.03 9.25 0.84
C VAL A 42 -0.40 9.59 2.25
N TRP A 43 -0.03 8.74 3.21
CA TRP A 43 -0.32 8.91 4.61
C TRP A 43 0.93 9.21 5.42
N ASP A 44 0.89 10.32 6.13
CA ASP A 44 1.62 10.48 7.38
C ASP A 44 0.71 10.08 8.55
N ALA A 45 0.54 8.78 8.78
CA ALA A 45 -0.26 8.28 9.89
C ALA A 45 0.52 8.27 11.21
N THR A 46 -0.20 8.16 12.33
CA THR A 46 0.40 8.09 13.67
C THR A 46 1.31 6.88 13.86
N ASN A 47 0.96 5.73 13.25
CA ASN A 47 1.65 4.46 13.46
C ASN A 47 2.64 4.09 12.34
N ALA A 48 2.43 4.57 11.11
CA ALA A 48 3.28 4.26 9.95
C ALA A 48 3.07 5.28 8.84
N VAL A 49 4.13 5.57 8.10
CA VAL A 49 4.04 6.25 6.80
C VAL A 49 3.71 5.19 5.74
N GLY A 50 2.89 5.52 4.76
CA GLY A 50 2.57 4.57 3.70
C GLY A 50 1.69 5.17 2.62
N VAL A 51 1.47 4.40 1.56
CA VAL A 51 0.50 4.73 0.52
C VAL A 51 -0.68 3.78 0.56
N ALA A 52 -1.84 4.22 0.08
CA ALA A 52 -3.00 3.36 -0.11
C ALA A 52 -3.68 3.70 -1.43
N TYR A 53 -4.32 2.71 -2.04
CA TYR A 53 -4.91 2.81 -3.38
C TYR A 53 -6.39 2.48 -3.34
N GLY A 54 -7.18 3.28 -4.04
CA GLY A 54 -8.63 3.11 -4.14
C GLY A 54 -9.21 3.84 -5.35
N PHE A 55 -10.44 3.48 -5.71
CA PHE A 55 -11.18 4.17 -6.77
C PHE A 55 -11.91 5.43 -6.25
N THR A 56 -11.84 5.70 -4.94
CA THR A 56 -12.37 6.93 -4.33
C THR A 56 -11.41 7.43 -3.27
N GLU A 57 -11.54 8.68 -2.86
CA GLU A 57 -10.71 9.29 -1.79
C GLU A 57 -11.05 8.80 -0.37
N LYS A 58 -12.06 7.93 -0.22
CA LYS A 58 -12.52 7.44 1.07
C LYS A 58 -11.68 6.24 1.49
N ASN A 59 -11.06 6.33 2.66
CA ASN A 59 -10.18 5.28 3.20
C ASN A 59 -10.81 3.89 3.23
N ARG A 60 -12.10 3.80 3.57
CA ARG A 60 -12.83 2.53 3.66
C ARG A 60 -13.00 1.83 2.30
N ASP A 61 -12.79 2.55 1.21
CA ASP A 61 -12.94 2.08 -0.16
C ASP A 61 -11.57 1.78 -0.81
N HIS A 62 -10.46 1.99 -0.09
CA HIS A 62 -9.14 1.55 -0.54
C HIS A 62 -9.10 0.01 -0.58
N PHE A 63 -8.40 -0.56 -1.57
CA PHE A 63 -8.26 -2.00 -1.73
C PHE A 63 -6.86 -2.51 -1.35
N ILE A 64 -5.81 -1.70 -1.58
CA ILE A 64 -4.41 -2.02 -1.22
C ILE A 64 -3.81 -0.89 -0.38
N HIS A 65 -2.93 -1.27 0.54
CA HIS A 65 -2.21 -0.41 1.47
C HIS A 65 -0.74 -0.84 1.49
N LEU A 66 0.19 0.09 1.64
CA LEU A 66 1.62 -0.18 1.68
C LEU A 66 2.29 0.57 2.86
N PRO A 67 1.97 0.22 4.12
CA PRO A 67 2.59 0.85 5.28
C PRO A 67 4.06 0.41 5.45
N ALA A 68 4.93 1.39 5.65
CA ALA A 68 6.33 1.20 5.98
C ALA A 68 6.54 1.15 7.50
N TYR A 69 7.26 0.12 7.94
CA TYR A 69 7.73 -0.07 9.31
C TYR A 69 9.26 -0.01 9.33
N THR A 70 9.86 0.08 10.51
CA THR A 70 11.32 0.31 10.68
C THR A 70 12.23 -0.65 9.90
N LYS A 71 11.79 -1.89 9.63
CA LYS A 71 12.64 -2.95 9.04
C LYS A 71 12.01 -3.65 7.84
N TYR A 72 10.78 -3.29 7.48
CA TYR A 72 10.02 -3.98 6.45
C TYR A 72 8.85 -3.12 5.99
N VAL A 73 8.29 -3.49 4.85
CA VAL A 73 7.07 -2.90 4.31
C VAL A 73 6.03 -4.02 4.23
N ASN A 74 4.78 -3.72 4.56
CA ASN A 74 3.71 -4.67 4.30
C ASN A 74 2.94 -4.24 3.05
N ILE A 75 2.47 -5.18 2.26
CA ILE A 75 1.29 -4.98 1.41
C ILE A 75 0.06 -5.48 2.16
N GLY A 76 -0.90 -4.60 2.40
CA GLY A 76 -2.17 -4.90 3.03
C GLY A 76 -3.30 -4.93 2.01
N PHE A 77 -4.20 -5.88 2.15
CA PHE A 77 -5.42 -6.01 1.36
C PHE A 77 -6.63 -5.76 2.26
N SER A 78 -7.46 -4.76 1.92
CA SER A 78 -8.62 -4.37 2.75
C SER A 78 -9.56 -5.53 3.03
N ASP A 79 -9.85 -6.31 1.98
CA ASP A 79 -10.71 -7.49 2.01
C ASP A 79 -9.89 -8.78 1.91
N GLY A 80 -8.68 -8.76 2.47
CA GLY A 80 -7.73 -9.86 2.43
C GLY A 80 -8.28 -11.19 2.96
N ALA A 81 -9.19 -11.17 3.94
CA ALA A 81 -9.83 -12.37 4.50
C ALA A 81 -10.77 -13.10 3.52
N SER A 82 -11.12 -12.45 2.41
CA SER A 82 -12.00 -12.99 1.37
C SER A 82 -11.26 -13.32 0.08
N LEU A 83 -9.94 -13.14 0.04
CA LEU A 83 -9.10 -13.54 -1.10
C LEU A 83 -8.83 -15.04 -1.04
N ASP A 84 -8.77 -15.67 -2.22
CA ASP A 84 -8.29 -17.03 -2.36
C ASP A 84 -6.76 -17.04 -2.28
N ASP A 85 -6.23 -17.68 -1.23
CA ASP A 85 -4.81 -17.73 -0.91
C ASP A 85 -4.37 -19.19 -0.71
N PRO A 86 -4.29 -19.97 -1.81
CA PRO A 86 -3.93 -21.40 -1.74
C PRO A 86 -2.51 -21.64 -1.19
N GLU A 87 -1.63 -20.64 -1.27
CA GLU A 87 -0.26 -20.71 -0.77
C GLU A 87 -0.12 -20.28 0.70
N GLY A 88 -1.19 -19.76 1.33
CA GLY A 88 -1.19 -19.37 2.75
C GLY A 88 -0.24 -18.21 3.09
N LEU A 89 -0.01 -17.32 2.13
CA LEU A 89 0.90 -16.17 2.26
C LEU A 89 0.34 -15.10 3.21
N LEU A 90 -0.98 -14.91 3.19
CA LEU A 90 -1.67 -13.87 3.93
C LEU A 90 -1.57 -14.07 5.45
N LYS A 91 -1.21 -12.99 6.15
CA LYS A 91 -1.14 -12.91 7.61
C LYS A 91 -2.15 -11.92 8.16
N GLY A 92 -2.48 -12.10 9.45
CA GLY A 92 -3.41 -11.27 10.19
C GLY A 92 -4.66 -12.03 10.63
N THR A 93 -5.18 -11.65 11.79
CA THR A 93 -6.34 -12.29 12.44
C THR A 93 -7.57 -11.39 12.50
N GLY A 94 -7.49 -10.18 11.90
CA GLY A 94 -8.61 -9.24 11.86
C GLY A 94 -9.80 -9.78 11.06
N ALA A 95 -10.96 -9.13 11.17
CA ALA A 95 -12.17 -9.60 10.49
C ALA A 95 -12.10 -9.45 8.95
N ARG A 96 -11.32 -8.49 8.43
CA ARG A 96 -11.25 -8.19 6.98
C ARG A 96 -9.82 -8.13 6.45
N ILE A 97 -8.97 -7.29 7.05
CA ILE A 97 -7.65 -7.01 6.50
C ILE A 97 -6.71 -8.21 6.67
N ARG A 98 -6.00 -8.55 5.60
CA ARG A 98 -4.80 -9.41 5.64
C ARG A 98 -3.63 -8.67 5.02
N HIS A 99 -2.42 -9.12 5.31
CA HIS A 99 -1.20 -8.51 4.76
C HIS A 99 -0.13 -9.55 4.49
N ILE A 100 0.83 -9.16 3.65
CA ILE A 100 2.07 -9.89 3.41
C ILE A 100 3.21 -8.93 3.76
N ARG A 101 4.22 -9.44 4.47
CA ARG A 101 5.47 -8.71 4.69
C ARG A 101 6.35 -8.86 3.44
N LEU A 102 6.77 -7.73 2.89
CA LEU A 102 7.67 -7.65 1.75
C LEU A 102 9.06 -7.24 2.24
N ASN A 103 10.08 -7.92 1.71
CA ASN A 103 11.49 -7.61 1.98
C ASN A 103 12.21 -7.15 0.72
N HIS A 104 11.66 -7.44 -0.47
CA HIS A 104 12.21 -7.09 -1.77
C HIS A 104 11.13 -6.51 -2.68
N VAL A 105 11.52 -5.74 -3.70
CA VAL A 105 10.55 -5.17 -4.66
C VAL A 105 10.00 -6.28 -5.55
N GLU A 106 10.85 -7.24 -5.87
CA GLU A 106 10.61 -8.43 -6.68
C GLU A 106 9.59 -9.38 -6.04
N ASP A 107 9.31 -9.24 -4.73
CA ASP A 107 8.24 -9.99 -4.08
C ASP A 107 6.90 -9.75 -4.81
N LEU A 108 6.67 -8.53 -5.34
CA LEU A 108 5.48 -8.18 -6.14
C LEU A 108 5.43 -8.82 -7.53
N GLU A 109 6.46 -9.55 -7.93
CA GLU A 109 6.51 -10.30 -9.20
C GLU A 109 6.13 -11.77 -9.01
N THR A 110 6.03 -12.23 -7.76
CA THR A 110 5.60 -13.58 -7.43
C THR A 110 4.19 -13.82 -7.98
N PRO A 111 3.94 -14.90 -8.74
CA PRO A 111 2.63 -15.18 -9.33
C PRO A 111 1.49 -15.17 -8.30
N ALA A 112 1.72 -15.71 -7.10
CA ALA A 112 0.76 -15.71 -6.00
C ALA A 112 0.38 -14.31 -5.52
N ILE A 113 1.37 -13.42 -5.33
CA ILE A 113 1.14 -12.04 -4.89
C ILE A 113 0.45 -11.23 -5.99
N LEU A 114 0.85 -11.43 -7.25
CA LEU A 114 0.19 -10.83 -8.41
C LEU A 114 -1.27 -11.24 -8.50
N ASP A 115 -1.59 -12.51 -8.25
CA ASP A 115 -2.97 -12.98 -8.23
C ASP A 115 -3.79 -12.33 -7.11
N LEU A 116 -3.25 -12.26 -5.89
CA LEU A 116 -3.89 -11.57 -4.77
C LEU A 116 -4.13 -10.07 -5.07
N ILE A 117 -3.20 -9.39 -5.75
CA ILE A 117 -3.38 -8.00 -6.20
C ILE A 117 -4.54 -7.89 -7.19
N ARG A 118 -4.62 -8.79 -8.18
CA ARG A 118 -5.73 -8.82 -9.15
C ARG A 118 -7.07 -9.08 -8.47
N GLN A 119 -7.13 -10.04 -7.57
CA GLN A 119 -8.33 -10.32 -6.79
C GLN A 119 -8.76 -9.10 -5.96
N ALA A 120 -7.82 -8.43 -5.27
CA ALA A 120 -8.12 -7.24 -4.48
C ALA A 120 -8.68 -6.09 -5.33
N VAL A 121 -8.14 -5.87 -6.52
CA VAL A 121 -8.67 -4.90 -7.50
C VAL A 121 -10.06 -5.33 -7.99
N GLY A 122 -10.24 -6.61 -8.30
CA GLY A 122 -11.50 -7.18 -8.76
C GLY A 122 -12.63 -7.14 -7.73
N MET A 123 -12.30 -7.19 -6.43
CA MET A 123 -13.26 -7.09 -5.33
C MET A 123 -13.46 -5.64 -4.86
N ALA A 124 -12.60 -4.72 -5.28
CA ALA A 124 -12.66 -3.34 -4.84
C ALA A 124 -13.99 -2.69 -5.22
N ARG A 125 -14.50 -1.85 -4.31
CA ARG A 125 -15.68 -1.04 -4.59
C ARG A 125 -15.36 -0.06 -5.72
N PHE A 126 -16.28 0.09 -6.67
CA PHE A 126 -16.15 1.01 -7.81
C PHE A 126 -15.03 0.63 -8.79
N ASN A 127 -14.65 -0.64 -8.88
CA ASN A 127 -13.65 -1.15 -9.83
C ASN A 127 -14.01 -0.98 -11.32
N ASN A 128 -15.26 -0.59 -11.61
CA ASN A 128 -15.77 -0.30 -12.94
C ASN A 128 -15.85 1.21 -13.22
N ALA A 129 -15.50 2.07 -12.26
CA ALA A 129 -15.52 3.51 -12.44
C ALA A 129 -14.32 3.96 -13.27
N SER A 130 -14.56 4.90 -14.20
CA SER A 130 -13.46 5.65 -14.80
C SER A 130 -12.93 6.63 -13.76
N VAL A 131 -11.70 6.41 -13.32
CA VAL A 131 -11.03 7.23 -12.30
C VAL A 131 -9.79 7.85 -12.90
N GLU A 132 -9.67 9.16 -12.78
CA GLU A 132 -8.44 9.87 -13.09
C GLU A 132 -7.40 9.54 -12.01
N ALA A 133 -6.26 9.00 -12.44
CA ALA A 133 -5.16 8.68 -11.54
C ALA A 133 -4.56 9.98 -10.98
N ARG A 134 -4.54 10.11 -9.65
CA ARG A 134 -3.91 11.23 -8.96
C ARG A 134 -3.46 10.83 -7.57
N THR A 135 -2.53 11.61 -7.01
CA THR A 135 -2.11 11.47 -5.63
C THR A 135 -2.79 12.51 -4.75
N ILE A 136 -3.24 12.08 -3.57
CA ILE A 136 -3.65 12.95 -2.47
C ILE A 136 -2.76 12.73 -1.25
N VAL A 137 -2.48 13.78 -0.49
CA VAL A 137 -1.67 13.72 0.73
C VAL A 137 -2.55 13.92 1.94
N ARG A 138 -2.39 13.05 2.95
CA ARG A 138 -3.12 13.14 4.21
C ARG A 138 -2.18 12.97 5.39
N VAL A 139 -2.30 13.89 6.34
CA VAL A 139 -1.52 13.90 7.59
C VAL A 139 -2.49 13.65 8.74
N MET A 140 -2.27 12.58 9.51
CA MET A 140 -3.05 12.34 10.72
C MET A 140 -2.50 13.19 11.87
N GLU A 141 -3.39 13.87 12.59
CA GLU A 141 -3.05 14.54 13.83
C GLU A 141 -2.60 13.54 14.91
N GLY A 142 -1.77 14.00 15.84
CA GLY A 142 -1.29 13.22 16.98
C GLY A 142 0.18 12.75 16.87
N PRO A 143 0.67 12.05 17.91
CA PRO A 143 2.08 11.70 18.02
C PRO A 143 2.49 10.69 16.94
N LYS A 144 3.62 10.96 16.27
CA LYS A 144 4.20 10.06 15.26
C LYS A 144 5.06 9.00 15.92
N ARG A 145 4.69 7.73 15.77
CA ARG A 145 5.42 6.56 16.26
C ARG A 145 6.38 6.06 15.18
N ARG A 146 7.37 6.89 14.85
CA ARG A 146 8.43 6.59 13.89
C ARG A 146 9.70 6.14 14.62
N PRO A 147 10.67 5.52 13.92
CA PRO A 147 12.00 5.33 14.47
C PRO A 147 12.53 6.67 15.00
N ARG A 148 13.12 6.65 16.19
CA ARG A 148 13.84 7.80 16.71
C ARG A 148 15.26 7.71 16.15
N ASN A 149 15.71 8.77 15.48
CA ASN A 149 17.13 8.93 15.13
C ASN A 149 18.00 8.90 16.38
#